data_AF-A0A8I1PBT9-F1
#
_entry.id   AF-A0A8I1PBT9-F1
#
_cell.length_a   1.000
_cell.length_b   1.000
_cell.length_c   1.000
_cell.angle_alpha   90.00
_cell.angle_beta   90.00
_cell.angle_gamma   90.00
#
_symmetry.space_group_name_H-M   'P 1'
#
loop_
_entity.id
_entity.type
_entity.pdbx_description
1 polymer ?
#
loop_
_entity_poly.entity_id
_entity_poly.type
_entity_poly.pdbx_seq_one_letter_code
_entity_poly.pdbx_strand_id
1 'polypeptide(L)'
;MTTVAHAPVQVMTCRGECPAAARYPDHHELLLGVDTDPEAMLALLELAVTWHELDYTDEAVVGPAEWLDFAATHQWVFPDRAERAFSLAVDIVGRRIAGQGAAADVASSLATVIELVRN
;
A
#
# COMPACT_ATOMS: atom_id res chain seq x y z
N MET A 1 -28.20 -27.87 9.96
CA MET A 1 -26.76 -27.83 9.60
C MET A 1 -26.68 -27.17 8.24
N THR A 2 -26.30 -25.90 8.21
CA THR A 2 -26.26 -25.09 7.00
C THR A 2 -24.91 -25.31 6.33
N THR A 3 -24.91 -26.00 5.20
CA THR A 3 -23.71 -26.23 4.40
C THR A 3 -23.30 -24.90 3.77
N VAL A 4 -22.15 -24.36 4.19
CA VAL A 4 -21.55 -23.18 3.54
C VAL A 4 -20.99 -23.65 2.20
N ALA A 5 -21.66 -23.27 1.12
CA ALA A 5 -21.12 -23.42 -0.22
C ALA A 5 -19.87 -22.54 -0.32
N HIS A 6 -18.70 -23.15 -0.35
CA HIS A 6 -17.48 -22.44 -0.70
C HIS A 6 -17.65 -22.03 -2.16
N ALA A 7 -17.86 -20.73 -2.40
CA ALA A 7 -17.78 -20.16 -3.72
C ALA A 7 -16.41 -20.57 -4.31
N PRO A 8 -16.35 -20.99 -5.59
CA PRO A 8 -15.07 -21.32 -6.19
C PRO A 8 -14.18 -20.09 -6.14
N VAL A 9 -13.16 -20.14 -5.29
CA VAL A 9 -12.05 -19.19 -5.30
C VAL A 9 -11.43 -19.33 -6.68
N GLN A 10 -11.72 -18.38 -7.57
CA GLN A 10 -10.94 -18.24 -8.79
C GLN A 10 -9.53 -17.91 -8.33
N VAL A 11 -8.65 -18.89 -8.41
CA VAL A 11 -7.24 -18.74 -8.09
C VAL A 11 -6.69 -17.68 -9.02
N MET A 12 -6.58 -16.44 -8.51
CA MET A 12 -5.91 -15.33 -9.17
C MET A 12 -4.48 -15.80 -9.43
N THR A 13 -4.14 -16.02 -10.69
CA THR A 13 -2.89 -16.71 -11.01
C THR A 13 -1.73 -15.73 -10.97
N CYS A 14 -1.18 -15.54 -9.77
CA CYS A 14 0.26 -15.35 -9.66
C CYS A 14 0.92 -16.47 -10.48
N ARG A 15 1.68 -16.12 -11.52
CA ARG A 15 2.29 -17.11 -12.43
C ARG A 15 3.44 -17.91 -11.80
N GLY A 16 3.59 -17.85 -10.47
CA GLY A 16 4.60 -18.57 -9.70
C GLY A 16 5.98 -17.90 -9.67
N GLU A 17 6.17 -16.79 -10.39
CA GLU A 17 7.44 -16.06 -10.47
C GLU A 17 7.42 -14.75 -9.66
N CYS A 18 6.34 -14.45 -8.94
CA CYS A 18 6.25 -13.24 -8.14
C CYS A 18 7.17 -13.33 -6.90
N PRO A 19 8.13 -12.42 -6.72
CA PRO A 19 9.00 -12.42 -5.54
C PRO A 19 8.22 -12.26 -4.23
N ALA A 20 7.11 -11.52 -4.25
CA ALA A 20 6.26 -11.31 -3.09
C ALA A 20 5.61 -12.60 -2.60
N ALA A 21 5.27 -13.55 -3.48
CA ALA A 21 4.71 -14.83 -3.07
C ALA A 21 5.71 -15.67 -2.25
N ALA A 22 7.01 -15.57 -2.56
CA ALA A 22 8.06 -16.27 -1.81
C ALA A 22 8.46 -15.53 -0.52
N ARG A 23 8.42 -14.20 -0.53
CA ARG A 23 8.92 -13.35 0.56
C ARG A 23 7.85 -12.99 1.60
N TYR A 24 6.61 -12.84 1.16
CA TYR A 24 5.48 -12.31 1.92
C TYR A 24 4.17 -13.06 1.57
N PRO A 25 4.09 -14.39 1.82
CA PRO A 25 3.00 -15.22 1.30
C PRO A 25 1.61 -14.75 1.76
N ASP A 26 1.45 -14.39 3.03
CA ASP A 26 0.15 -13.97 3.58
C ASP A 26 -0.30 -12.62 3.02
N HIS A 27 0.62 -11.66 2.92
CA HIS A 27 0.32 -10.34 2.37
C HIS A 27 0.14 -10.40 0.84
N HIS A 28 0.85 -11.29 0.15
CA HIS A 28 0.65 -11.56 -1.27
C HIS A 28 -0.78 -12.03 -1.55
N GLU A 29 -1.28 -13.00 -0.78
CA GLU A 29 -2.66 -13.49 -0.93
C GLU A 29 -3.70 -12.40 -0.66
N LEU A 30 -3.47 -11.58 0.37
CA LEU A 30 -4.33 -10.43 0.67
C LEU A 30 -4.36 -9.45 -0.51
N LEU A 31 -3.20 -9.11 -1.08
CA LEU A 31 -3.11 -8.18 -2.21
C LEU A 31 -3.76 -8.71 -3.50
N LEU A 32 -3.85 -10.03 -3.69
CA LEU A 32 -4.60 -10.62 -4.80
C LEU A 32 -6.12 -10.37 -4.70
N GLY A 33 -6.63 -10.05 -3.51
CA GLY A 33 -8.05 -9.75 -3.29
C GLY A 33 -8.47 -8.33 -3.66
N VAL A 34 -7.54 -7.40 -3.90
CA VAL A 34 -7.82 -5.94 -3.96
C VAL A 34 -8.91 -5.53 -4.96
N ASP A 35 -9.08 -6.24 -6.07
CA ASP A 35 -10.09 -5.89 -7.08
C ASP A 35 -11.49 -6.49 -6.80
N THR A 36 -11.57 -7.52 -5.96
CA THR A 36 -12.79 -8.30 -5.74
C THR A 36 -13.29 -8.25 -4.30
N ASP A 37 -12.41 -8.00 -3.35
CA ASP A 37 -12.69 -7.92 -1.93
C ASP A 37 -12.49 -6.48 -1.40
N PRO A 38 -13.57 -5.81 -0.95
CA PRO A 38 -13.46 -4.49 -0.34
C PRO A 38 -12.54 -4.46 0.88
N GLU A 39 -12.46 -5.52 1.68
CA GLU A 39 -11.60 -5.55 2.87
C GLU A 39 -10.12 -5.56 2.48
N ALA A 40 -9.75 -6.36 1.48
CA ALA A 40 -8.40 -6.32 0.90
C ALA A 40 -8.03 -4.94 0.34
N MET A 41 -8.97 -4.27 -0.33
CA MET A 41 -8.75 -2.91 -0.83
C MET A 41 -8.59 -1.90 0.31
N LEU A 42 -9.39 -1.98 1.37
CA LEU A 42 -9.26 -1.12 2.54
C LEU A 42 -7.92 -1.35 3.24
N ALA A 43 -7.49 -2.60 3.42
CA ALA A 43 -6.20 -2.93 4.01
C ALA A 43 -5.01 -2.34 3.23
N LEU A 44 -5.06 -2.37 1.88
CA LEU A 44 -4.05 -1.69 1.05
C LEU A 44 -4.02 -0.18 1.29
N LEU A 45 -5.19 0.46 1.38
CA LEU A 45 -5.27 1.91 1.61
C LEU A 45 -4.84 2.30 3.02
N GLU A 46 -5.19 1.51 4.02
CA GLU A 46 -4.74 1.68 5.40
C GLU A 46 -3.21 1.60 5.47
N LEU A 47 -2.62 0.55 4.88
CA LEU A 47 -1.16 0.40 4.78
C LEU A 47 -0.51 1.61 4.11
N ALA A 48 -1.11 2.14 3.04
CA ALA A 48 -0.61 3.33 2.36
C ALA A 48 -0.65 4.59 3.25
N VAL A 49 -1.72 4.77 4.03
CA VAL A 49 -1.86 5.92 4.93
C VAL A 49 -0.87 5.84 6.08
N THR A 50 -0.67 4.65 6.65
CA THR A 50 0.18 4.42 7.83
C THR A 50 1.63 4.12 7.48
N TRP A 51 2.00 4.00 6.20
CA TRP A 51 3.35 3.63 5.76
C TRP A 51 4.49 4.43 6.41
N HIS A 52 4.27 5.73 6.61
CA HIS A 52 5.27 6.63 7.24
C HIS A 52 5.02 6.89 8.73
N GLU A 53 3.99 6.26 9.30
CA GLU A 53 3.62 6.40 10.72
C GLU A 53 4.10 5.22 11.56
N LEU A 54 4.11 4.02 10.97
CA LEU A 54 4.44 2.77 11.64
C LEU A 54 5.76 2.20 11.13
N ASP A 55 6.42 1.41 11.97
CA ASP A 55 7.64 0.70 11.61
C ASP A 55 7.30 -0.70 11.09
N TYR A 56 7.38 -0.85 9.77
CA TYR A 56 7.13 -2.11 9.06
C TYR A 56 8.40 -2.96 8.88
N THR A 57 9.53 -2.61 9.50
CA THR A 57 10.82 -3.29 9.28
C THR A 57 10.78 -4.79 9.58
N ASP A 58 10.06 -5.18 10.63
CA ASP A 58 9.90 -6.58 11.05
C ASP A 58 8.61 -7.23 10.53
N GLU A 59 7.79 -6.49 9.77
CA GLU A 59 6.53 -6.98 9.22
C GLU A 59 6.74 -7.57 7.82
N ALA A 60 6.11 -8.72 7.56
CA ALA A 60 6.19 -9.40 6.28
C ALA A 60 5.22 -8.78 5.24
N VAL A 61 5.42 -7.50 4.93
CA VAL A 61 4.57 -6.72 4.01
C VAL A 61 5.32 -6.33 2.74
N VAL A 62 4.56 -6.17 1.66
CA VAL A 62 5.04 -5.71 0.35
C VAL A 62 5.06 -4.19 0.39
N GLY A 63 6.20 -3.58 0.11
CA GLY A 63 6.36 -2.13 0.22
C GLY A 63 5.80 -1.35 -0.98
N PRO A 64 5.58 -0.03 -0.83
CA PRO A 64 5.06 0.84 -1.89
C PRO A 64 5.86 0.84 -3.18
N ALA A 65 7.18 0.62 -3.08
CA ALA A 65 8.06 0.51 -4.24
C ALA A 65 7.73 -0.69 -5.14
N GLU A 66 7.10 -1.73 -4.59
CA GLU A 66 6.80 -2.99 -5.28
C GLU A 66 5.33 -3.06 -5.75
N TRP A 67 4.48 -2.12 -5.33
CA TRP A 67 3.02 -2.19 -5.56
C TRP A 67 2.61 -2.11 -7.03
N LEU A 68 3.23 -1.23 -7.83
CA LEU A 68 2.90 -1.11 -9.25
C LEU A 68 3.40 -2.32 -10.05
N ASP A 69 4.57 -2.84 -9.69
CA ASP A 69 5.10 -4.06 -10.29
C ASP A 69 4.23 -5.28 -9.91
N PHE A 70 3.74 -5.32 -8.66
CA PHE A 70 2.75 -6.30 -8.22
C PHE A 70 1.48 -6.20 -9.08
N ALA A 71 0.92 -5.00 -9.27
CA ALA A 71 -0.25 -4.79 -10.10
C ALA A 71 -0.04 -5.26 -11.55
N ALA A 72 1.12 -4.96 -12.13
CA ALA A 72 1.43 -5.28 -13.52
C ALA A 72 1.70 -6.78 -13.78
N THR A 73 2.14 -7.52 -12.76
CA THR A 73 2.57 -8.92 -12.91
C THR A 73 1.46 -9.94 -12.70
N HIS A 74 0.29 -9.52 -12.21
CA HIS A 74 -0.85 -10.39 -11.90
C HIS A 74 -2.00 -10.22 -12.90
N GLN A 75 -2.80 -11.28 -13.02
CA GLN A 75 -4.06 -11.24 -13.77
C GLN A 75 -5.20 -10.94 -12.81
N TRP A 76 -6.00 -9.93 -13.15
CA TRP A 76 -7.09 -9.41 -12.33
C TRP A 76 -8.46 -9.74 -12.94
N VAL A 77 -9.47 -9.89 -12.10
CA VAL A 77 -10.87 -10.00 -12.54
C VAL A 77 -11.37 -8.65 -13.07
N PHE A 78 -10.99 -7.56 -12.40
CA PHE A 78 -11.26 -6.19 -12.80
C PHE A 78 -9.95 -5.38 -12.93
N PRO A 79 -9.23 -5.48 -14.06
CA PRO A 79 -7.92 -4.86 -14.25
C PRO A 79 -7.88 -3.36 -13.95
N ASP A 80 -8.85 -2.59 -14.47
CA ASP A 80 -8.94 -1.15 -14.23
C ASP A 80 -9.09 -0.80 -12.75
N ARG A 81 -9.73 -1.67 -11.97
CA ARG A 81 -9.91 -1.45 -10.53
C ARG A 81 -8.61 -1.73 -9.78
N ALA A 82 -7.93 -2.84 -10.09
CA ALA A 82 -6.63 -3.15 -9.52
C ALA A 82 -5.63 -2.03 -9.80
N GLU A 83 -5.50 -1.61 -11.06
CA GLU A 83 -4.60 -0.53 -11.47
C GLU A 83 -4.87 0.77 -10.68
N ARG A 84 -6.14 1.17 -10.57
CA ARG A 84 -6.53 2.36 -9.81
C ARG A 84 -6.26 2.23 -8.32
N ALA A 85 -6.52 1.07 -7.72
CA ALA A 85 -6.30 0.84 -6.30
C ALA A 85 -4.81 0.97 -5.94
N PHE A 86 -3.93 0.28 -6.68
CA PHE A 86 -2.49 0.35 -6.45
C PHE A 86 -1.91 1.73 -6.79
N SER A 87 -2.38 2.39 -7.86
CA SER A 87 -1.97 3.76 -8.19
C SER A 87 -2.36 4.74 -7.09
N LEU A 88 -3.58 4.64 -6.56
CA LEU A 88 -4.06 5.47 -5.46
C LEU A 88 -3.24 5.24 -4.19
N ALA A 89 -2.91 3.99 -3.86
CA ALA A 89 -2.07 3.66 -2.71
C ALA A 89 -0.67 4.31 -2.83
N VAL A 90 -0.04 4.23 -4.00
CA VAL A 90 1.26 4.90 -4.25
C VAL A 90 1.13 6.42 -4.13
N ASP A 91 0.06 7.01 -4.67
CA ASP A 91 -0.19 8.45 -4.58
C ASP A 91 -0.35 8.92 -3.12
N ILE A 92 -1.05 8.14 -2.28
CA ILE A 92 -1.21 8.42 -0.85
C ILE A 92 0.15 8.47 -0.16
N VAL A 93 1.00 7.46 -0.39
CA VAL A 93 2.35 7.39 0.17
C VAL A 93 3.20 8.58 -0.29
N GLY A 94 3.17 8.90 -1.58
CA GLY A 94 3.95 9.98 -2.18
C GLY A 94 3.55 11.37 -1.69
N ARG A 95 2.24 11.65 -1.56
CA ARG A 95 1.74 12.93 -1.03
C ARG A 95 2.16 13.17 0.41
N ARG A 96 2.27 12.11 1.21
CA ARG A 96 2.69 12.24 2.60
C ARG A 96 4.15 12.64 2.73
N ILE A 97 5.03 12.12 1.85
CA ILE A 97 6.43 12.55 1.75
C ILE A 97 6.50 14.06 1.44
N ALA A 98 5.73 14.51 0.44
CA ALA A 98 5.70 15.91 0.05
C ALA A 98 5.17 16.83 1.18
N GLY A 99 4.14 16.39 1.91
CA GLY A 99 3.59 17.10 3.05
C GLY A 99 4.55 17.19 4.25
N GLN A 100 5.29 16.11 4.54
CA GLN A 100 6.30 16.09 5.59
C GLN A 100 7.47 17.04 5.28
N GLY A 101 7.94 17.09 4.03
CA GLY A 101 8.97 18.04 3.59
C GLY A 101 8.53 19.49 3.79
N ALA A 102 7.32 19.83 3.34
CA ALA A 102 6.77 21.17 3.51
C ALA A 102 6.61 21.58 4.99
N ALA A 103 6.20 20.65 5.86
CA ALA A 103 6.09 20.92 7.29
C ALA A 103 7.46 21.18 7.95
N ALA A 104 8.50 20.44 7.54
CA ALA A 104 9.86 20.63 8.04
C ALA A 104 10.44 21.99 7.62
N ASP A 105 10.22 22.40 6.38
CA ASP A 105 10.68 23.70 5.86
C ASP A 105 10.02 24.88 6.60
N VAL A 106 8.72 24.78 6.91
CA VAL A 106 7.99 25.78 7.69
C VAL A 106 8.52 25.85 9.13
N ALA A 107 8.77 24.70 9.77
CA ALA A 107 9.32 24.65 11.12
C ALA A 107 10.73 25.26 11.18
N SER A 108 11.58 24.97 10.19
CA SER A 108 12.91 25.57 10.06
C SER A 108 12.85 27.10 9.92
N SER A 109 11.97 27.59 9.03
CA SER A 109 11.76 29.02 8.82
C SER A 109 11.27 29.74 10.10
N LEU A 110 10.35 29.12 10.84
CA LEU A 110 9.85 29.67 12.10
C LEU A 110 10.96 29.74 13.18
N ALA A 111 11.81 28.72 13.26
CA ALA A 111 12.94 28.71 14.18
C ALA A 111 13.90 29.89 13.90
N THR A 112 14.21 30.16 12.64
CA THR A 112 15.04 31.31 12.23
C THR A 112 14.41 32.64 12.63
N VAL A 113 13.09 32.81 12.46
CA VAL A 113 12.39 34.04 12.88
C VAL A 113 12.45 34.21 14.41
N ILE A 114 12.26 33.14 15.17
CA ILE A 114 12.35 33.18 16.64
C ILE A 114 13.75 33.57 17.11
N GLU A 115 14.81 33.05 16.49
CA GLU A 115 16.18 33.44 16.79
C GLU A 115 16.47 34.91 16.44
N LEU A 116 15.95 35.40 15.32
CA LEU A 116 16.10 36.80 14.92
C LEU A 116 15.43 37.77 15.91
N VAL A 117 14.30 37.39 16.49
CA VAL A 117 13.57 38.20 17.49
C VAL A 117 14.21 38.14 18.88
N ARG A 118 15.03 37.11 19.16
CA ARG A 118 15.73 36.93 20.44
C ARG A 118 17.05 37.70 20.55
N ASN A 119 17.62 38.15 19.43
CA ASN A 119 18.85 38.96 19.37
C ASN A 119 18.51 40.45 19.21
#